data_AF-A0A845CGI4-F1
#
_entry.id   AF-A0A845CGI4-F1
#
_cell.length_a   1.000
_cell.length_b   1.000
_cell.length_c   1.000
_cell.angle_alpha   90.00
_cell.angle_beta   90.00
_cell.angle_gamma   90.00
#
_symmetry.space_group_name_H-M   'P 1'
#
loop_
_entity.id
_entity.type
_entity.pdbx_description
1 polymer ?
#
loop_
_entity_poly.entity_id
_entity_poly.type
_entity_poly.pdbx_seq_one_letter_code
_entity_poly.pdbx_strand_id
1 'polypeptide(L)'
;MRKTILAAVIFSLCLTLGVGVNKARAMDDAVSKHMVAQAKLAAHFIAAAVKAGMSQAEINAALAKVAKESAISEFWVSDEKGKIEFTNIPGMSFQFPTDPKAKSQAAPFAALLSGAKKVVVQGFQPREFDGKSFKYVGVAGVDKPRIVQVGVAGGK
;
A
#
# COMPACT_ATOMS: atom_id res chain seq x y z
N MET A 1 27.96 45.69 22.85
CA MET A 1 27.02 45.33 21.76
C MET A 1 27.59 44.17 20.95
N ARG A 2 27.18 42.91 21.17
CA ARG A 2 27.45 41.75 20.29
C ARG A 2 26.79 40.41 20.72
N LYS A 3 25.88 40.40 21.70
CA LYS A 3 25.26 39.15 22.22
C LYS A 3 23.81 38.91 21.80
N THR A 4 23.16 39.87 21.12
CA THR A 4 21.71 39.81 20.83
C THR A 4 21.35 39.27 19.45
N ILE A 5 22.32 39.05 18.55
CA ILE A 5 22.05 38.64 17.16
C ILE A 5 21.98 37.10 17.01
N LEU A 6 22.53 36.33 17.97
CA LEU A 6 22.60 34.88 17.85
C LEU A 6 21.28 34.15 18.17
N ALA A 7 20.39 34.76 18.98
CA ALA A 7 19.12 34.14 19.38
C ALA A 7 18.02 34.23 18.31
N ALA A 8 18.02 35.28 17.48
CA ALA A 8 17.00 35.49 16.45
C ALA A 8 17.14 34.52 15.25
N VAL A 9 18.36 34.05 14.95
CA VAL A 9 18.62 33.15 13.83
C VAL A 9 18.20 31.70 14.15
N ILE A 10 18.26 31.29 15.41
CA ILE A 10 17.90 29.92 15.83
C ILE A 10 16.37 29.70 15.85
N PHE A 11 15.58 30.73 16.17
CA PHE A 11 14.11 30.62 16.19
C PHE A 11 13.50 30.59 14.77
N SER A 12 14.09 31.31 13.81
CA SER A 12 13.62 31.31 12.42
C SER A 12 13.90 30.00 11.68
N LEU A 13 14.92 29.23 12.09
CA LEU A 13 15.27 27.93 11.47
C LEU A 13 14.36 26.80 11.98
N CYS A 14 13.94 26.83 13.25
CA CYS A 14 12.99 25.84 13.78
C CYS A 14 11.58 25.96 13.17
N LEU A 15 11.13 27.18 12.87
CA LEU A 15 9.78 27.40 12.34
C LEU A 15 9.62 26.89 10.90
N THR A 16 10.63 27.08 10.05
CA THR A 16 10.61 26.61 8.65
C THR A 16 10.72 25.09 8.55
N LEU A 17 11.56 24.46 9.39
CA LEU A 17 11.67 23.01 9.48
C LEU A 17 10.36 22.35 9.98
N GLY A 18 9.73 22.93 11.00
CA GLY A 18 8.46 22.42 11.54
C GLY A 18 7.30 22.48 10.54
N VAL A 19 7.22 23.53 9.72
CA VAL A 19 6.22 23.65 8.65
C VAL A 19 6.48 22.65 7.52
N GLY A 20 7.74 22.47 7.11
CA GLY A 20 8.13 21.53 6.06
C GLY A 20 7.80 20.07 6.41
N VAL A 21 8.15 19.63 7.63
CA VAL A 21 7.88 18.27 8.12
C VAL A 21 6.38 17.99 8.22
N ASN A 22 5.59 18.95 8.72
CA ASN A 22 4.13 18.81 8.80
C ASN A 22 3.47 18.70 7.42
N LYS A 23 3.96 19.46 6.43
CA LYS A 23 3.45 19.39 5.06
C LYS A 23 3.74 18.04 4.41
N ALA A 24 4.96 17.53 4.55
CA ALA A 24 5.33 16.21 4.02
C ALA A 24 4.50 15.09 4.64
N ARG A 25 4.30 15.11 5.97
CA ARG A 25 3.44 14.15 6.66
C ARG A 25 1.98 14.22 6.19
N ALA A 26 1.44 15.43 6.02
CA ALA A 26 0.08 15.60 5.53
C ALA A 26 -0.11 15.09 4.09
N MET A 27 0.91 15.22 3.23
CA MET A 27 0.89 14.66 1.89
C MET A 27 0.95 13.12 1.92
N ASP A 28 1.82 12.53 2.74
CA ASP A 28 1.85 11.06 2.89
C ASP A 28 0.54 10.51 3.46
N ASP A 29 -0.07 11.20 4.42
CA ASP A 29 -1.39 10.86 4.96
C ASP A 29 -2.47 10.90 3.87
N ALA A 30 -2.44 11.93 3.01
CA ALA A 30 -3.38 12.06 1.90
C ALA A 30 -3.20 10.92 0.88
N VAL A 31 -1.97 10.63 0.48
CA VAL A 31 -1.63 9.50 -0.41
C VAL A 31 -2.11 8.19 0.21
N SER A 32 -1.84 7.97 1.50
CA SER A 32 -2.28 6.79 2.24
C SER A 32 -3.80 6.63 2.19
N LYS A 33 -4.55 7.71 2.44
CA LYS A 33 -6.03 7.69 2.38
C LYS A 33 -6.55 7.32 0.99
N HIS A 34 -5.96 7.88 -0.07
CA HIS A 34 -6.33 7.53 -1.44
C HIS A 34 -6.01 6.08 -1.77
N MET A 35 -4.84 5.58 -1.36
CA MET A 35 -4.48 4.17 -1.55
C MET A 35 -5.41 3.22 -0.78
N VAL A 36 -5.86 3.60 0.42
CA VAL A 36 -6.89 2.82 1.15
C VAL A 36 -8.21 2.79 0.36
N ALA A 37 -8.64 3.92 -0.20
CA ALA A 37 -9.84 3.96 -1.03
C ALA A 37 -9.70 3.08 -2.28
N GLN A 38 -8.56 3.14 -2.97
CA GLN A 38 -8.24 2.31 -4.12
C GLN A 38 -8.25 0.82 -3.78
N ALA A 39 -7.61 0.42 -2.67
CA ALA A 39 -7.61 -0.97 -2.20
C ALA A 39 -9.03 -1.46 -1.85
N LYS A 40 -9.87 -0.61 -1.24
CA LYS A 40 -11.29 -0.94 -0.98
C LYS A 40 -12.09 -1.10 -2.27
N LEU A 41 -11.93 -0.19 -3.22
CA LEU A 41 -12.57 -0.29 -4.53
C LEU A 41 -12.16 -1.56 -5.25
N ALA A 42 -10.86 -1.91 -5.22
CA ALA A 42 -10.37 -3.17 -5.74
C ALA A 42 -11.01 -4.36 -5.02
N ALA A 43 -11.14 -4.33 -3.69
CA ALA A 43 -11.76 -5.43 -2.93
C ALA A 43 -13.23 -5.65 -3.35
N HIS A 44 -14.00 -4.57 -3.52
CA HIS A 44 -15.37 -4.64 -4.02
C HIS A 44 -15.43 -5.10 -5.47
N PHE A 45 -14.52 -4.64 -6.33
CA PHE A 45 -14.43 -5.09 -7.71
C PHE A 45 -14.16 -6.59 -7.79
N ILE A 46 -13.17 -7.11 -7.04
CA ILE A 46 -12.86 -8.55 -7.00
C ILE A 46 -14.08 -9.36 -6.56
N ALA A 47 -14.74 -8.96 -5.49
CA ALA A 47 -15.93 -9.65 -5.00
C ALA A 47 -17.05 -9.66 -6.06
N ALA A 48 -17.30 -8.53 -6.73
CA ALA A 48 -18.30 -8.43 -7.78
C ALA A 48 -17.94 -9.27 -9.02
N ALA A 49 -16.68 -9.22 -9.46
CA ALA A 49 -16.17 -9.94 -10.62
C ALA A 49 -16.22 -11.46 -10.42
N VAL A 50 -15.77 -11.94 -9.25
CA VAL A 50 -15.86 -13.36 -8.89
C VAL A 50 -17.32 -13.81 -8.84
N LYS A 51 -18.20 -13.01 -8.22
CA LYS A 51 -19.65 -13.30 -8.18
C LYS A 51 -20.28 -13.34 -9.57
N ALA A 52 -19.78 -12.52 -10.50
CA ALA A 52 -20.21 -12.50 -11.91
C ALA A 52 -19.62 -13.64 -12.75
N GLY A 53 -18.74 -14.48 -12.18
CA GLY A 53 -18.13 -15.60 -12.89
C GLY A 53 -17.00 -15.20 -13.84
N MET A 54 -16.41 -14.00 -13.68
CA MET A 54 -15.24 -13.60 -14.45
C MET A 54 -14.07 -14.54 -14.18
N SER A 55 -13.37 -14.93 -15.23
CA SER A 55 -12.15 -15.73 -15.12
C SER A 55 -11.01 -14.94 -14.46
N GLN A 56 -10.03 -15.66 -13.92
CA GLN A 56 -8.82 -15.07 -13.37
C GLN A 56 -8.09 -14.19 -14.41
N ALA A 57 -8.07 -14.61 -15.68
CA ALA A 57 -7.44 -13.86 -16.76
C ALA A 57 -8.14 -12.51 -17.02
N GLU A 58 -9.47 -12.48 -17.04
CA GLU A 58 -10.24 -11.24 -17.22
C GLU A 58 -10.05 -10.27 -16.06
N ILE A 59 -10.07 -10.79 -14.83
CA ILE A 59 -9.81 -9.98 -13.63
C ILE A 59 -8.40 -9.40 -13.67
N ASN A 60 -7.39 -10.22 -13.94
CA ASN A 60 -6.00 -9.77 -14.03
C ASN A 60 -5.81 -8.74 -15.16
N ALA A 61 -6.47 -8.91 -16.30
CA ALA A 61 -6.44 -7.94 -17.40
C ALA A 61 -7.07 -6.59 -17.00
N ALA A 62 -8.18 -6.60 -16.27
CA ALA A 62 -8.79 -5.38 -15.75
C ALA A 62 -7.87 -4.66 -14.75
N LEU A 63 -7.27 -5.39 -13.81
CA LEU A 63 -6.29 -4.84 -12.87
C LEU A 63 -5.06 -4.26 -13.60
N ALA A 64 -4.56 -4.95 -14.63
CA ALA A 64 -3.46 -4.48 -15.46
C ALA A 64 -3.79 -3.20 -16.21
N LYS A 65 -5.02 -3.08 -16.74
CA LYS A 65 -5.49 -1.84 -17.37
C LYS A 65 -5.51 -0.67 -16.38
N VAL A 66 -6.06 -0.89 -15.18
CA VAL A 66 -6.07 0.14 -14.12
C VAL A 66 -4.64 0.53 -13.72
N ALA A 67 -3.73 -0.43 -13.57
CA ALA A 67 -2.35 -0.14 -13.23
C ALA A 67 -1.63 0.67 -14.32
N LYS A 68 -1.91 0.38 -15.59
CA LYS A 68 -1.35 1.12 -16.74
C LYS A 68 -1.85 2.57 -16.81
N GLU A 69 -3.08 2.82 -16.37
CA GLU A 69 -3.78 4.10 -16.52
C GLU A 69 -3.80 4.94 -15.22
N SER A 70 -3.09 4.52 -14.18
CA SER A 70 -3.09 5.20 -12.88
C SER A 70 -1.73 5.19 -12.20
N ALA A 71 -1.66 5.77 -10.99
CA ALA A 71 -0.46 5.72 -10.15
C ALA A 71 -0.24 4.34 -9.50
N ILE A 72 -1.23 3.43 -9.55
CA ILE A 72 -1.10 2.09 -8.97
C ILE A 72 -0.16 1.29 -9.84
N SER A 73 0.95 0.83 -9.27
CA SER A 73 1.92 -0.01 -9.97
C SER A 73 1.57 -1.48 -9.86
N GLU A 74 1.01 -1.90 -8.72
CA GLU A 74 0.85 -3.31 -8.38
C GLU A 74 -0.47 -3.57 -7.67
N PHE A 75 -1.11 -4.68 -8.03
CA PHE A 75 -2.20 -5.30 -7.31
C PHE A 75 -1.77 -6.69 -6.83
N TRP A 76 -1.98 -6.96 -5.55
CA TRP A 76 -1.72 -8.26 -4.93
C TRP A 76 -2.98 -8.70 -4.19
N VAL A 77 -3.69 -9.68 -4.73
CA VAL A 77 -4.92 -10.20 -4.15
C VAL A 77 -4.74 -11.68 -3.83
N SER A 78 -4.97 -12.05 -2.57
CA SER A 78 -4.77 -13.42 -2.11
C SER A 78 -6.07 -14.25 -2.06
N ASP A 79 -5.89 -15.55 -1.88
CA ASP A 79 -6.88 -16.43 -1.27
C ASP A 79 -6.83 -16.35 0.27
N GLU A 80 -7.62 -17.19 0.94
CA GLU A 80 -7.73 -17.30 2.40
C GLU A 80 -6.42 -17.78 3.07
N LYS A 81 -5.52 -18.40 2.30
CA LYS A 81 -4.23 -18.95 2.75
C LYS A 81 -3.07 -18.00 2.45
N GLY A 82 -3.37 -16.81 1.91
CA GLY A 82 -2.38 -15.80 1.54
C GLY A 82 -1.75 -16.03 0.16
N LYS A 83 -2.09 -17.10 -0.57
CA LYS A 83 -1.54 -17.35 -1.91
C LYS A 83 -2.14 -16.36 -2.90
N ILE A 84 -1.34 -15.77 -3.78
CA ILE A 84 -1.86 -14.84 -4.79
C ILE A 84 -2.80 -15.54 -5.76
N GLU A 85 -4.03 -15.01 -5.84
CA GLU A 85 -5.10 -15.44 -6.73
C GLU A 85 -5.26 -14.45 -7.90
N PHE A 86 -5.19 -13.13 -7.64
CA PHE A 86 -5.27 -12.10 -8.67
C PHE A 86 -4.15 -11.07 -8.57
N THR A 87 -3.62 -10.65 -9.71
CA THR A 87 -2.56 -9.64 -9.82
C THR A 87 -2.47 -9.09 -11.24
N ASN A 88 -1.90 -7.88 -11.39
CA ASN A 88 -1.51 -7.34 -12.68
C ASN A 88 -0.09 -7.76 -13.12
N ILE A 89 0.67 -8.48 -12.29
CA ILE A 89 2.06 -8.85 -12.60
C ILE A 89 2.10 -10.30 -13.12
N PRO A 90 2.37 -10.51 -14.42
CA PRO A 90 2.34 -11.85 -15.02
C PRO A 90 3.48 -12.73 -14.50
N GLY A 91 3.19 -14.01 -14.28
CA GLY A 91 4.21 -15.03 -13.96
C GLY A 91 4.79 -14.97 -12.54
N MET A 92 4.32 -14.06 -11.67
CA MET A 92 4.77 -14.00 -10.27
C MET A 92 4.01 -15.03 -9.41
N SER A 93 4.75 -15.93 -8.77
CA SER A 93 4.24 -16.77 -7.70
C SER A 93 4.65 -16.16 -6.36
N PHE A 94 3.68 -15.68 -5.60
CA PHE A 94 3.89 -15.11 -4.27
C PHE A 94 2.83 -15.63 -3.30
N GLN A 95 3.20 -15.72 -2.03
CA GLN A 95 2.29 -16.05 -0.95
C GLN A 95 2.59 -15.14 0.24
N PHE A 96 1.57 -14.41 0.68
CA PHE A 96 1.64 -13.65 1.91
C PHE A 96 1.87 -14.60 3.09
N PRO A 97 2.73 -14.22 4.06
CA PRO A 97 2.79 -14.91 5.33
C PRO A 97 1.43 -14.88 6.02
N THR A 98 1.10 -15.98 6.71
CA THR A 98 -0.10 -16.06 7.55
C THR A 98 0.19 -15.68 9.01
N ASP A 99 1.46 -15.62 9.40
CA ASP A 99 1.92 -15.13 10.71
C ASP A 99 2.38 -13.67 10.61
N PRO A 100 1.76 -12.72 11.36
CA PRO A 100 2.20 -11.33 11.40
C PRO A 100 3.59 -11.13 12.01
N LYS A 101 4.18 -12.13 12.66
CA LYS A 101 5.53 -12.10 13.22
C LYS A 101 6.60 -12.68 12.29
N ALA A 102 6.21 -13.12 11.08
CA ALA A 102 7.19 -13.57 10.09
C ALA A 102 8.18 -12.45 9.77
N LYS A 103 9.44 -12.83 9.49
CA LYS A 103 10.52 -11.88 9.15
C LYS A 103 10.46 -11.50 7.67
N SER A 104 9.33 -10.94 7.22
CA SER A 104 9.21 -10.39 5.88
C SER A 104 8.38 -9.11 5.85
N GLN A 105 8.63 -8.28 4.85
CA GLN A 105 7.92 -7.03 4.59
C GLN A 105 6.40 -7.26 4.43
N ALA A 106 6.00 -8.44 3.96
CA ALA A 106 4.61 -8.80 3.78
C ALA A 106 3.89 -9.28 5.06
N ALA A 107 4.63 -9.61 6.13
CA ALA A 107 4.07 -10.17 7.36
C ALA A 107 2.95 -9.32 7.99
N PRO A 108 3.04 -7.96 8.04
CA PRO A 108 1.97 -7.15 8.64
C PRO A 108 0.60 -7.32 7.97
N PHE A 109 0.53 -7.74 6.71
CA PHE A 109 -0.72 -7.98 6.00
C PHE A 109 -1.45 -9.25 6.45
N ALA A 110 -0.78 -10.17 7.14
CA ALA A 110 -1.40 -11.35 7.74
C ALA A 110 -2.57 -10.99 8.68
N ALA A 111 -2.50 -9.82 9.32
CA ALA A 111 -3.57 -9.30 10.19
C ALA A 111 -4.90 -9.05 9.44
N LEU A 112 -4.88 -8.95 8.11
CA LEU A 112 -6.07 -8.83 7.28
C LEU A 112 -6.76 -10.18 7.08
N LEU A 113 -5.99 -11.27 6.95
CA LEU A 113 -6.52 -12.63 6.83
C LEU A 113 -7.17 -13.09 8.13
N SER A 114 -6.54 -12.81 9.27
CA SER A 114 -7.11 -13.14 10.58
C SER A 114 -8.27 -12.23 11.01
N GLY A 115 -8.50 -11.13 10.29
CA GLY A 115 -9.51 -10.13 10.63
C GLY A 115 -9.13 -9.21 11.81
N ALA A 116 -7.93 -9.38 12.39
CA ALA A 116 -7.41 -8.52 13.47
C ALA A 116 -7.28 -7.04 13.05
N LYS A 117 -7.08 -6.78 11.75
CA LYS A 117 -7.14 -5.46 11.14
C LYS A 117 -8.02 -5.49 9.89
N LYS A 118 -8.59 -4.33 9.55
CA LYS A 118 -9.31 -4.13 8.27
C LYS A 118 -8.48 -3.39 7.24
N VAL A 119 -7.46 -2.65 7.69
CA VAL A 119 -6.55 -1.86 6.86
C VAL A 119 -5.14 -1.98 7.43
N VAL A 120 -4.16 -2.13 6.55
CA VAL A 120 -2.73 -2.07 6.85
C VAL A 120 -2.09 -1.08 5.88
N VAL A 121 -1.41 -0.08 6.41
CA VAL A 121 -0.66 0.92 5.64
C VAL A 121 0.81 0.73 5.95
N GLN A 122 1.62 0.61 4.91
CA GLN A 122 3.07 0.65 4.99
C GLN A 122 3.56 1.88 4.21
N GLY A 123 4.43 2.67 4.84
CA GLY A 123 5.08 3.81 4.21
C GLY A 123 6.00 3.39 3.05
N PHE A 124 6.61 4.38 2.39
CA PHE A 124 7.64 4.11 1.41
C PHE A 124 8.83 3.38 2.04
N GLN A 125 9.22 2.26 1.45
CA GLN A 125 10.35 1.45 1.87
C GLN A 125 10.92 0.68 0.68
N PRO A 126 12.22 0.34 0.69
CA PRO A 126 12.79 -0.57 -0.30
C PRO A 126 12.06 -1.91 -0.26
N ARG A 127 11.65 -2.43 -1.41
CA ARG A 127 11.09 -3.79 -1.49
C ARG A 127 12.18 -4.85 -1.43
N GLU A 128 11.85 -5.98 -0.82
CA GLU A 128 12.84 -7.01 -0.45
C GLU A 128 13.60 -7.62 -1.63
N PHE A 129 12.96 -7.75 -2.80
CA PHE A 129 13.53 -8.51 -3.91
C PHE A 129 14.29 -7.70 -4.96
N ASP A 130 14.06 -6.37 -5.07
CA ASP A 130 14.77 -5.52 -6.04
C ASP A 130 15.21 -4.15 -5.49
N GLY A 131 14.92 -3.85 -4.21
CA GLY A 131 15.32 -2.61 -3.54
C GLY A 131 14.59 -1.35 -3.99
N LYS A 132 13.68 -1.39 -4.96
CA LYS A 132 12.93 -0.19 -5.38
C LYS A 132 12.02 0.29 -4.25
N SER A 133 11.88 1.61 -4.14
CA SER A 133 11.02 2.22 -3.13
C SER A 133 9.54 2.03 -3.48
N PHE A 134 8.77 1.45 -2.56
CA PHE A 134 7.34 1.23 -2.71
C PHE A 134 6.60 1.61 -1.43
N LYS A 135 5.41 2.18 -1.61
CA LYS A 135 4.39 2.29 -0.57
C LYS A 135 3.34 1.22 -0.83
N TYR A 136 2.90 0.53 0.22
CA TYR A 136 1.90 -0.53 0.13
C TYR A 136 0.73 -0.27 1.07
N VAL A 137 -0.48 -0.47 0.56
CA VAL A 137 -1.70 -0.44 1.37
C VAL A 137 -2.53 -1.68 1.07
N GLY A 138 -2.98 -2.34 2.12
CA GLY A 138 -3.79 -3.54 2.06
C GLY A 138 -5.06 -3.40 2.88
N VAL A 139 -6.13 -4.00 2.37
CA VAL A 139 -7.42 -4.09 3.07
C VAL A 139 -7.90 -5.54 3.09
N ALA A 140 -8.79 -5.85 4.03
CA ALA A 140 -9.44 -7.15 4.05
C ALA A 140 -10.44 -7.27 2.87
N GLY A 141 -10.58 -8.48 2.34
CA GLY A 141 -11.66 -8.83 1.42
C GLY A 141 -13.05 -8.55 2.01
N VAL A 142 -14.00 -8.28 1.12
CA VAL A 142 -15.40 -7.99 1.49
C VAL A 142 -16.31 -9.21 1.34
N ASP A 143 -15.87 -10.23 0.60
CA ASP A 143 -16.57 -11.47 0.30
C ASP A 143 -16.09 -12.65 1.14
N LYS A 144 -14.76 -12.75 1.34
CA LYS A 144 -14.09 -13.79 2.12
C LYS A 144 -12.80 -13.26 2.75
N PRO A 145 -12.20 -13.97 3.73
CA PRO A 145 -10.86 -13.64 4.20
C PRO A 145 -9.86 -13.65 3.04
N ARG A 146 -9.34 -12.49 2.68
CA ARG A 146 -8.27 -12.32 1.70
C ARG A 146 -7.58 -10.99 1.92
N ILE A 147 -6.35 -10.87 1.44
CA ILE A 147 -5.62 -9.61 1.35
C ILE A 147 -5.92 -8.99 -0.02
N VAL A 148 -6.27 -7.71 -0.04
CA VAL A 148 -6.33 -6.90 -1.26
C VAL A 148 -5.37 -5.74 -1.07
N GLN A 149 -4.21 -5.81 -1.73
CA GLN A 149 -3.14 -4.84 -1.59
C GLN A 149 -2.88 -4.09 -2.91
N VAL A 150 -2.64 -2.79 -2.79
CA VAL A 150 -2.16 -1.92 -3.86
C VAL A 150 -0.76 -1.40 -3.51
N GLY A 151 0.11 -1.37 -4.52
CA GLY A 151 1.46 -0.81 -4.44
C GLY A 151 1.61 0.40 -5.34
N VAL A 152 2.26 1.45 -4.84
CA VAL A 152 2.66 2.63 -5.60
C VAL A 152 4.17 2.77 -5.52
N ALA A 153 4.84 2.84 -6.67
CA ALA A 153 6.27 3.10 -6.73
C ALA A 153 6.59 4.53 -6.24
N GLY A 154 7.69 4.68 -5.51
CA GLY A 154 8.26 5.99 -5.20
C GLY A 154 8.74 6.65 -6.49
N GLY A 155 8.47 7.94 -6.65
CA GLY A 155 9.08 8.74 -7.72
C GLY A 155 10.61 8.66 -7.65
N LYS A 156 11.26 8.67 -8.82
CA LYS A 156 12.72 8.82 -8.91
C LYS A 156 13.15 10.21 -8.43
#